data_AF-A0A962ICM6-F1
#
_entry.id   AF-A0A962ICM6-F1
#
_cell.length_a   1.000
_cell.length_b   1.000
_cell.length_c   1.000
_cell.angle_alpha   90.00
_cell.angle_beta   90.00
_cell.angle_gamma   90.00
#
_symmetry.space_group_name_H-M   'P 1'
#
loop_
_entity.id
_entity.type
_entity.pdbx_description
1 polymer ?
#
loop_
_entity_poly.entity_id
_entity_poly.type
_entity_poly.pdbx_seq_one_letter_code
_entity_poly.pdbx_strand_id
1 'polypeptide(L)'
;MITGIMRLMLFFCCLLVLSGILPSALLAADAKPVQPAYTNEELLTRMLVVDASEQVLDAVPALAVTFSQDLDPKAAFDSYFTVTQGGKAVKGGWVMAGNARRLYFSAIEPDREYRIQLRPGISSRSGLQLKQSADFTIKTRSITPVYDFATRGSVLPVRLTGGLPVRVINVPELDVEFLRVKPEQLQQVLKTLS
;
A
#
# COMPACT_ATOMS: atom_id res chain seq x y z
N MET A 1 19.88 4.16 -86.14
CA MET A 1 20.30 3.15 -85.17
C MET A 1 20.71 3.86 -83.89
N ILE A 2 20.27 3.34 -82.75
CA ILE A 2 20.55 3.71 -81.34
C ILE A 2 19.61 4.78 -80.72
N THR A 3 18.69 4.19 -79.97
CA THR A 3 17.66 4.62 -79.03
C THR A 3 18.17 5.40 -77.81
N GLY A 4 17.33 6.30 -77.26
CA GLY A 4 17.24 6.47 -75.79
C GLY A 4 17.29 7.89 -75.21
N ILE A 5 16.21 8.67 -75.31
CA ILE A 5 15.96 9.85 -74.47
C ILE A 5 14.50 9.81 -74.00
N MET A 6 14.27 9.50 -72.73
CA MET A 6 12.96 9.48 -72.07
C MET A 6 12.73 10.82 -71.35
N ARG A 7 11.86 11.66 -71.93
CA ARG A 7 11.16 12.84 -71.33
C ARG A 7 10.38 12.40 -70.07
N LEU A 8 10.34 13.11 -68.93
CA LEU A 8 9.84 14.46 -68.62
C LEU A 8 8.35 14.72 -68.98
N MET A 9 7.45 14.54 -68.01
CA MET A 9 6.20 15.33 -67.78
C MET A 9 5.52 14.78 -66.49
N LEU A 10 5.29 15.51 -65.40
CA LEU A 10 4.49 16.72 -65.10
C LEU A 10 3.07 16.41 -64.56
N PHE A 11 2.62 17.29 -63.62
CA PHE A 11 1.27 17.52 -63.06
C PHE A 11 0.83 16.62 -61.87
N PHE A 12 0.83 17.08 -60.60
CA PHE A 12 0.04 18.16 -59.95
C PHE A 12 -1.44 17.79 -59.81
N CYS A 13 -1.93 17.60 -58.57
CA CYS A 13 -3.21 18.08 -58.00
C CYS A 13 -3.72 17.21 -56.80
N CYS A 14 -4.43 17.87 -55.88
CA CYS A 14 -5.29 17.38 -54.79
C CYS A 14 -4.71 17.13 -53.38
N LEU A 15 -4.52 18.26 -52.70
CA LEU A 15 -5.00 18.67 -51.37
C LEU A 15 -6.19 17.88 -50.73
N LEU A 16 -6.29 17.95 -49.38
CA LEU A 16 -7.43 17.72 -48.45
C LEU A 16 -7.59 16.27 -47.90
N VAL A 17 -7.73 15.94 -46.60
CA VAL A 17 -7.94 16.64 -45.31
C VAL A 17 -7.63 15.66 -44.14
N LEU A 18 -7.35 16.20 -42.95
CA LEU A 18 -7.79 15.72 -41.62
C LEU A 18 -7.22 14.39 -41.08
N SER A 19 -6.10 14.48 -40.34
CA SER A 19 -5.76 13.50 -39.29
C SER A 19 -5.62 14.25 -37.97
N GLY A 20 -6.60 14.02 -37.09
CA GLY A 20 -6.74 14.69 -35.80
C GLY A 20 -5.53 14.47 -34.88
N ILE A 21 -5.09 15.58 -34.28
CA ILE A 21 -4.24 15.60 -33.10
C ILE A 21 -5.17 15.33 -31.91
N LEU A 22 -5.10 14.14 -31.32
CA LEU A 22 -5.64 13.89 -29.99
C LEU A 22 -4.60 14.33 -28.95
N PRO A 23 -4.93 15.24 -28.00
CA PRO A 23 -4.09 15.42 -26.83
C PRO A 23 -4.23 14.18 -25.95
N SER A 24 -3.08 13.55 -25.67
CA SER A 24 -2.96 12.47 -24.68
C SER A 24 -3.19 13.02 -23.28
N ALA A 25 -4.45 13.15 -22.88
CA ALA A 25 -4.82 13.32 -21.48
C ALA A 25 -4.80 11.93 -20.83
N LEU A 26 -3.62 11.56 -20.33
CA LEU A 26 -3.40 10.40 -19.49
C LEU A 26 -4.15 10.63 -18.17
N LEU A 27 -5.41 10.22 -18.10
CA LEU A 27 -6.08 10.00 -16.82
C LEU A 27 -5.41 8.77 -16.21
N ALA A 28 -4.40 8.98 -15.36
CA ALA A 28 -3.89 7.96 -14.47
C ALA A 28 -5.01 7.60 -13.49
N ALA A 29 -5.89 6.69 -13.92
CA ALA A 29 -6.76 5.98 -13.01
C ALA A 29 -5.85 5.32 -11.95
N ASP A 30 -6.18 5.50 -10.68
CA ASP A 30 -5.70 4.67 -9.59
C ASP A 30 -6.08 3.21 -9.90
N ALA A 31 -5.26 2.56 -10.71
CA ALA A 31 -5.39 1.16 -11.04
C ALA A 31 -4.96 0.39 -9.79
N LYS A 32 -5.93 0.11 -8.92
CA LYS A 32 -5.82 -0.99 -7.97
C LYS A 32 -5.27 -2.19 -8.75
N PRO A 33 -4.20 -2.87 -8.28
CA PRO A 33 -3.59 -3.95 -9.04
C PRO A 33 -4.68 -4.93 -9.46
N VAL A 34 -4.78 -5.20 -10.76
CA VAL A 34 -5.82 -6.05 -11.34
C VAL A 34 -5.72 -7.41 -10.64
N GLN A 35 -6.60 -7.66 -9.66
CA GLN A 35 -6.68 -8.99 -9.07
C GLN A 35 -7.14 -9.95 -10.17
N PRO A 36 -6.38 -11.01 -10.47
CA PRO A 36 -6.80 -11.99 -11.44
C PRO A 36 -8.12 -12.63 -11.00
N ALA A 37 -9.15 -12.49 -11.83
CA ALA A 37 -10.43 -13.14 -11.59
C ALA A 37 -10.28 -14.65 -11.85
N TYR A 38 -10.28 -15.43 -10.79
CA TYR A 38 -10.23 -16.89 -10.87
C TYR A 38 -11.62 -17.49 -10.70
N THR A 39 -11.83 -18.63 -11.36
CA THR A 39 -13.03 -19.45 -11.12
C THR A 39 -12.89 -20.23 -9.80
N ASN A 40 -14.02 -20.62 -9.22
CA ASN A 40 -14.03 -21.42 -7.99
C ASN A 40 -13.29 -22.75 -8.17
N GLU A 41 -13.42 -23.39 -9.34
CA GLU A 41 -12.72 -24.64 -9.65
C GLU A 41 -11.21 -24.46 -9.64
N GLU A 42 -10.70 -23.38 -10.24
CA GLU A 42 -9.27 -23.08 -10.24
C GLU A 42 -8.73 -22.81 -8.83
N LEU A 43 -9.48 -22.07 -8.01
CA LEU A 43 -9.10 -21.82 -6.61
C LEU A 43 -8.99 -23.12 -5.81
N LEU A 44 -9.83 -24.12 -6.10
CA LEU A 44 -9.83 -25.41 -5.41
C LEU A 44 -8.78 -26.40 -5.94
N THR A 45 -8.41 -26.31 -7.21
CA THR A 45 -7.56 -27.31 -7.88
C THR A 45 -6.13 -26.84 -8.15
N ARG A 46 -5.85 -25.55 -8.02
CA ARG A 46 -4.55 -24.95 -8.35
C ARG A 46 -4.03 -24.12 -7.18
N MET A 47 -2.69 -24.05 -7.09
CA MET A 47 -1.99 -23.11 -6.23
C MET A 47 -1.83 -21.77 -6.95
N LEU A 48 -2.55 -20.75 -6.47
CA LEU A 48 -2.68 -19.43 -7.07
C LEU A 48 -2.49 -18.36 -6.00
N VAL A 49 -2.07 -17.15 -6.41
CA VAL A 49 -2.10 -15.97 -5.54
C VAL A 49 -3.44 -15.29 -5.71
N VAL A 50 -4.21 -15.24 -4.63
CA VAL A 50 -5.58 -14.70 -4.62
C VAL A 50 -5.58 -13.20 -4.39
N ASP A 51 -4.75 -12.72 -3.47
CA ASP A 51 -4.69 -11.31 -3.10
C ASP A 51 -3.31 -10.92 -2.58
N ALA A 52 -2.97 -9.64 -2.75
CA ALA A 52 -1.83 -9.01 -2.12
C ALA A 52 -2.24 -7.60 -1.64
N SER A 53 -2.18 -7.37 -0.33
CA SER A 53 -2.66 -6.13 0.29
C SER A 53 -1.91 -5.81 1.58
N GLU A 54 -1.95 -4.54 2.02
CA GLU A 54 -1.54 -4.20 3.37
C GLU A 54 -2.58 -4.73 4.37
N GLN A 55 -2.11 -5.41 5.41
CA GLN A 55 -2.89 -5.94 6.51
C GLN A 55 -2.24 -5.61 7.85
N VAL A 56 -2.88 -5.99 8.94
CA VAL A 56 -2.33 -5.88 10.30
C VAL A 56 -1.99 -7.28 10.81
N LEU A 57 -0.76 -7.45 11.30
CA LEU A 57 -0.32 -8.62 12.04
C LEU A 57 0.16 -8.16 13.41
N ASP A 58 -0.41 -8.71 14.48
CA ASP A 58 -0.04 -8.39 15.87
C ASP A 58 -0.01 -6.89 16.17
N ALA A 59 -1.03 -6.17 15.69
CA ALA A 59 -1.17 -4.70 15.77
C ALA A 59 -0.13 -3.88 14.96
N VAL A 60 0.76 -4.52 14.21
CA VAL A 60 1.75 -3.86 13.34
C VAL A 60 1.32 -3.96 11.86
N PRO A 61 1.51 -2.91 11.05
CA PRO A 61 1.32 -2.99 9.60
C PRO A 61 2.21 -4.07 8.97
N ALA A 62 1.65 -4.85 8.04
CA ALA A 62 2.38 -5.86 7.29
C ALA A 62 1.85 -5.98 5.86
N LEU A 63 2.71 -6.31 4.92
CA LEU A 63 2.28 -6.75 3.59
C LEU A 63 1.80 -8.20 3.70
N ALA A 64 0.63 -8.50 3.16
CA ALA A 64 0.08 -9.84 3.17
C ALA A 64 -0.12 -10.35 1.75
N VAL A 65 0.29 -11.60 1.52
CA VAL A 65 0.01 -12.33 0.27
C VAL A 65 -0.82 -13.55 0.61
N THR A 66 -2.00 -13.65 0.00
CA THR A 66 -2.98 -14.71 0.23
C THR A 66 -3.00 -15.67 -0.95
N PHE A 67 -2.99 -16.96 -0.65
CA PHE A 67 -2.97 -18.06 -1.61
C PHE A 67 -4.30 -18.83 -1.63
N SER A 68 -4.54 -19.55 -2.71
CA SER A 68 -5.75 -20.39 -2.86
C SER A 68 -5.67 -21.69 -2.05
N GLN A 69 -4.45 -22.19 -1.78
CA GLN A 69 -4.19 -23.46 -1.09
C GLN A 69 -3.37 -23.23 0.18
N ASP A 70 -3.48 -24.17 1.12
CA ASP A 70 -2.68 -24.16 2.36
C ASP A 70 -1.20 -24.37 2.02
N LEU A 71 -0.35 -23.48 2.50
CA LEU A 71 1.10 -23.54 2.30
C LEU A 71 1.72 -24.67 3.11
N ASP A 72 2.82 -25.24 2.59
CA ASP A 72 3.65 -26.15 3.38
C ASP A 72 4.48 -25.37 4.40
N PRO A 73 4.27 -25.55 5.73
CA PRO A 73 5.00 -24.81 6.76
C PRO A 73 6.51 -25.09 6.78
N LYS A 74 6.98 -26.14 6.08
CA LYS A 74 8.41 -26.47 5.98
C LYS A 74 9.12 -25.74 4.84
N ALA A 75 8.38 -25.07 3.95
CA ALA A 75 8.96 -24.37 2.82
C ALA A 75 9.73 -23.11 3.26
N ALA A 76 10.88 -22.86 2.62
CA ALA A 76 11.68 -21.66 2.84
C ALA A 76 11.13 -20.48 2.03
N PHE A 77 10.07 -19.84 2.54
CA PHE A 77 9.31 -18.80 1.83
C PHE A 77 10.17 -17.62 1.37
N ASP A 78 11.13 -17.17 2.19
CA ASP A 78 11.99 -16.01 1.89
C ASP A 78 12.70 -16.13 0.55
N SER A 79 13.03 -17.34 0.12
CA SER A 79 13.70 -17.56 -1.16
C SER A 79 12.81 -17.26 -2.36
N TYR A 80 11.49 -17.29 -2.24
CA TYR A 80 10.56 -17.08 -3.34
C TYR A 80 10.15 -15.63 -3.53
N PHE A 81 10.40 -14.77 -2.55
CA PHE A 81 9.97 -13.38 -2.55
C PHE A 81 11.13 -12.41 -2.65
N THR A 82 10.91 -11.35 -3.42
CA THR A 82 11.75 -10.15 -3.40
C THR A 82 10.85 -8.96 -3.10
N VAL A 83 11.14 -8.24 -2.01
CA VAL A 83 10.44 -7.00 -1.64
C VAL A 83 11.37 -5.84 -1.90
N THR A 84 10.90 -4.85 -2.65
CA THR A 84 11.67 -3.63 -2.94
C THR A 84 10.90 -2.37 -2.60
N GLN A 85 11.60 -1.34 -2.10
CA GLN A 85 11.09 0.01 -1.89
C GLN A 85 11.98 0.98 -2.68
N GLY A 86 11.39 1.74 -3.61
CA GLY A 86 12.16 2.67 -4.46
C GLY A 86 13.32 2.00 -5.21
N GLY A 87 13.15 0.73 -5.62
CA GLY A 87 14.16 -0.05 -6.31
C GLY A 87 15.24 -0.71 -5.44
N LYS A 88 15.21 -0.51 -4.11
CA LYS A 88 16.14 -1.15 -3.17
C LYS A 88 15.47 -2.31 -2.45
N ALA A 89 16.18 -3.43 -2.32
CA ALA A 89 15.69 -4.59 -1.57
C ALA A 89 15.51 -4.25 -0.08
N VAL A 90 14.37 -4.63 0.46
CA VAL A 90 14.02 -4.46 1.87
C VAL A 90 14.36 -5.75 2.60
N LYS A 91 15.15 -5.64 3.67
CA LYS A 91 15.49 -6.81 4.50
C LYS A 91 14.30 -7.14 5.41
N GLY A 92 13.94 -8.41 5.46
CA GLY A 92 12.90 -8.93 6.34
C GLY A 92 12.67 -10.41 6.09
N GLY A 93 11.72 -11.00 6.81
CA GLY A 93 11.32 -12.40 6.66
C GLY A 93 9.82 -12.52 6.48
N TRP A 94 9.41 -13.53 5.71
CA TRP A 94 8.03 -13.90 5.51
C TRP A 94 7.60 -14.91 6.57
N VAL A 95 6.51 -14.57 7.27
CA VAL A 95 5.95 -15.42 8.32
C VAL A 95 4.55 -15.87 7.94
N MET A 96 4.26 -17.15 8.22
CA MET A 96 2.90 -17.69 8.13
C MET A 96 2.22 -17.50 9.49
N ALA A 97 1.11 -16.78 9.52
CA ALA A 97 0.42 -16.46 10.77
C ALA A 97 -1.11 -16.52 10.62
N GLY A 98 -1.79 -17.06 11.63
CA GLY A 98 -3.25 -17.18 11.70
C GLY A 98 -3.87 -18.20 10.74
N ASN A 99 -3.64 -18.03 9.43
CA ASN A 99 -4.15 -18.88 8.36
C ASN A 99 -2.99 -19.46 7.53
N ALA A 100 -3.02 -20.77 7.27
CA ALA A 100 -2.02 -21.46 6.47
C ALA A 100 -1.95 -21.02 5.00
N ARG A 101 -2.88 -20.18 4.53
CA ARG A 101 -2.90 -19.64 3.17
C ARG A 101 -2.30 -18.24 3.05
N ARG A 102 -1.79 -17.65 4.12
CA ARG A 102 -1.34 -16.27 4.10
C ARG A 102 0.06 -16.12 4.67
N LEU A 103 0.88 -15.37 3.95
CA LEU A 103 2.20 -14.95 4.39
C LEU A 103 2.20 -13.46 4.65
N TYR A 104 2.99 -13.05 5.64
CA TYR A 104 3.11 -11.68 6.10
C TYR A 104 4.57 -11.23 6.08
N PHE A 105 4.80 -9.99 5.68
CA PHE A 105 6.09 -9.30 5.74
C PHE A 105 5.92 -7.98 6.51
N SER A 106 6.42 -7.93 7.75
CA SER A 106 6.19 -6.82 8.69
C SER A 106 7.27 -5.73 8.68
N ALA A 107 8.37 -5.93 7.95
CA ALA A 107 9.46 -4.95 7.84
C ALA A 107 9.09 -3.82 6.87
N ILE A 108 8.02 -3.09 7.17
CA ILE A 108 7.49 -2.00 6.36
C ILE A 108 7.30 -0.71 7.16
N GLU A 109 7.38 0.41 6.46
CA GLU A 109 7.08 1.74 6.96
C GLU A 109 5.73 2.23 6.40
N PRO A 110 5.00 3.07 7.15
CA PRO A 110 3.80 3.73 6.64
C PRO A 110 4.13 4.75 5.55
N ASP A 111 3.13 5.09 4.73
CA ASP A 111 3.24 6.03 3.59
C ASP A 111 4.40 5.73 2.63
N ARG A 112 4.74 4.45 2.46
CA ARG A 112 5.69 3.96 1.47
C ARG A 112 5.02 3.11 0.41
N GLU A 113 5.68 3.01 -0.73
CA GLU A 113 5.31 2.09 -1.80
C GLU A 113 6.30 0.93 -1.85
N TYR A 114 5.75 -0.30 -1.84
CA TYR A 114 6.49 -1.54 -1.92
C TYR A 114 6.08 -2.32 -3.15
N ARG A 115 7.07 -2.88 -3.84
CA ARG A 115 6.86 -3.88 -4.89
C ARG A 115 7.23 -5.26 -4.37
N ILE A 116 6.32 -6.21 -4.51
CA ILE A 116 6.47 -7.60 -4.12
C ILE A 116 6.56 -8.43 -5.39
N GLN A 117 7.69 -9.10 -5.58
CA GLN A 117 7.91 -10.01 -6.69
C GLN A 117 7.96 -11.43 -6.15
N LEU A 118 7.07 -12.28 -6.66
CA LEU A 118 6.93 -13.66 -6.26
C LEU A 118 7.33 -14.58 -7.40
N ARG A 119 8.28 -15.48 -7.12
CA ARG A 119 8.74 -16.50 -8.06
C ARG A 119 7.87 -17.77 -7.96
N PRO A 120 7.72 -18.53 -9.06
CA PRO A 120 7.04 -19.82 -9.02
C PRO A 120 7.80 -20.84 -8.16
N GLY A 121 7.12 -21.91 -7.77
CA GLY A 121 7.70 -23.06 -7.07
C GLY A 121 7.32 -23.20 -5.59
N ILE A 122 6.57 -22.25 -5.02
CA ILE A 122 5.99 -22.42 -3.68
C ILE A 122 5.05 -23.63 -3.69
N SER A 123 5.27 -24.55 -2.76
CA SER A 123 4.48 -25.78 -2.63
C SER A 123 3.40 -25.63 -1.57
N SER A 124 2.21 -26.15 -1.87
CA SER A 124 1.11 -26.31 -0.93
C SER A 124 1.30 -27.59 -0.11
N ARG A 125 0.59 -27.71 1.00
CA ARG A 125 0.50 -28.94 1.79
C ARG A 125 -0.08 -30.11 1.00
N SER A 126 -0.94 -29.84 0.01
CA SER A 126 -1.51 -30.85 -0.90
C SER A 126 -0.56 -31.27 -2.03
N GLY A 127 0.65 -30.69 -2.12
CA GLY A 127 1.64 -30.99 -3.15
C GLY A 127 1.46 -30.22 -4.45
N LEU A 128 0.49 -29.29 -4.52
CA LEU A 128 0.34 -28.38 -5.67
C LEU A 128 1.43 -27.31 -5.61
N GLN A 129 1.90 -26.86 -6.77
CA GLN A 129 2.92 -25.81 -6.85
C GLN A 129 2.40 -24.56 -7.56
N LEU A 130 2.82 -23.40 -7.07
CA LEU A 130 2.59 -22.13 -7.74
C LEU A 130 3.36 -22.12 -9.07
N LYS A 131 2.65 -22.12 -10.20
CA LYS A 131 3.27 -22.22 -11.53
C LYS A 131 3.64 -20.87 -12.13
N GLN A 132 2.96 -19.80 -11.73
CA GLN A 132 3.12 -18.47 -12.31
C GLN A 132 3.78 -17.54 -11.30
N SER A 133 4.69 -16.69 -11.79
CA SER A 133 5.17 -15.55 -11.01
C SER A 133 4.06 -14.53 -10.82
N ALA A 134 4.15 -13.75 -9.75
CA ALA A 134 3.25 -12.65 -9.50
C ALA A 134 4.04 -11.40 -9.10
N ASP A 135 3.51 -10.22 -9.44
CA ASP A 135 4.14 -8.94 -9.14
C ASP A 135 3.06 -7.96 -8.69
N PHE A 136 3.27 -7.35 -7.53
CA PHE A 136 2.31 -6.46 -6.90
C PHE A 136 2.98 -5.19 -6.43
N THR A 137 2.33 -4.05 -6.65
CA THR A 137 2.70 -2.78 -6.04
C THR A 137 1.66 -2.42 -5.01
N ILE A 138 2.09 -2.20 -3.77
CA ILE A 138 1.24 -1.85 -2.63
C ILE A 138 1.76 -0.56 -2.03
N LYS A 139 0.91 0.46 -2.03
CA LYS A 139 1.11 1.67 -1.24
C LYS A 139 0.52 1.47 0.14
N THR A 140 1.35 1.53 1.17
CA THR A 140 0.91 1.45 2.56
C THR A 140 0.13 2.71 2.95
N ARG A 141 -0.81 2.57 3.86
CA ARG A 141 -1.60 3.67 4.41
C ARG A 141 -0.70 4.73 5.04
N SER A 142 -1.07 5.99 4.82
CA SER A 142 -0.53 7.09 5.58
C SER A 142 -1.15 7.09 6.98
N ILE A 143 -0.31 7.19 8.00
CA ILE A 143 -0.76 7.36 9.38
C ILE A 143 -0.51 8.82 9.73
N THR A 144 -1.57 9.63 9.65
CA THR A 144 -1.50 11.04 10.03
C THR A 144 -1.09 11.15 11.51
N PRO A 145 -0.10 11.98 11.85
CA PRO A 145 0.25 12.24 13.24
C PRO A 145 -0.95 12.81 14.00
N VAL A 146 -1.25 12.25 15.17
CA VAL A 146 -2.35 12.72 16.03
C VAL A 146 -1.86 12.78 17.47
N TYR A 147 -2.23 13.85 18.15
CA TYR A 147 -2.05 14.03 19.58
C TYR A 147 -3.32 14.66 20.18
N ASP A 148 -3.72 14.20 21.37
CA ASP A 148 -4.82 14.79 22.12
C ASP A 148 -4.67 14.50 23.62
N PHE A 149 -5.25 15.34 24.46
CA PHE A 149 -5.39 15.05 25.88
C PHE A 149 -6.44 13.95 26.05
N ALA A 150 -6.18 12.96 26.93
CA ALA A 150 -7.11 11.85 27.09
C ALA A 150 -8.49 12.28 27.65
N THR A 151 -8.56 13.48 28.23
CA THR A 151 -9.78 14.09 28.79
C THR A 151 -9.83 15.58 28.46
N ARG A 152 -10.98 16.11 28.05
CA ARG A 152 -11.23 17.55 27.76
C ARG A 152 -11.38 18.42 29.02
N GLY A 153 -10.67 18.06 30.08
CA GLY A 153 -10.72 18.73 31.37
C GLY A 153 -11.65 18.04 32.37
N SER A 154 -11.26 18.14 33.63
CA SER A 154 -12.03 17.77 34.81
C SER A 154 -11.79 18.87 35.85
N VAL A 155 -12.80 19.27 36.61
CA VAL A 155 -12.60 20.17 37.76
C VAL A 155 -11.98 19.33 38.87
N LEU A 156 -10.65 19.32 38.93
CA LEU A 156 -9.91 18.44 39.83
C LEU A 156 -9.94 18.96 41.28
N PRO A 157 -10.40 18.18 42.27
CA PRO A 157 -10.13 18.46 43.68
C PRO A 157 -8.62 18.45 43.93
N VAL A 158 -8.16 19.32 44.84
CA VAL A 158 -6.75 19.70 45.16
C VAL A 158 -5.73 18.56 45.36
N ARG A 159 -6.13 17.29 45.36
CA ARG A 159 -5.24 16.14 45.58
C ARG A 159 -5.35 15.12 44.45
N LEU A 160 -4.57 15.34 43.39
CA LEU A 160 -4.27 14.29 42.41
C LEU A 160 -2.77 14.32 42.11
N THR A 161 -2.12 13.23 42.47
CA THR A 161 -0.70 12.91 42.22
C THR A 161 -0.47 12.27 40.85
N GLY A 162 -1.48 12.23 39.97
CA GLY A 162 -1.39 11.69 38.62
C GLY A 162 -1.29 12.82 37.58
N GLY A 163 -0.27 12.78 36.72
CA GLY A 163 -0.04 13.79 35.67
C GLY A 163 -1.15 13.90 34.63
N LEU A 164 -0.99 14.83 33.67
CA LEU A 164 -1.95 15.07 32.59
C LEU A 164 -1.82 13.99 31.50
N PRO A 165 -2.83 13.13 31.28
CA PRO A 165 -2.72 12.06 30.30
C PRO A 165 -2.79 12.61 28.87
N VAL A 166 -1.79 12.26 28.07
CA VAL A 166 -1.70 12.60 26.63
C VAL A 166 -1.65 11.31 25.83
N ARG A 167 -2.40 11.26 24.73
CA ARG A 167 -2.30 10.18 23.74
C ARG A 167 -1.57 10.71 22.51
N VAL A 168 -0.58 9.97 22.03
CA VAL A 168 0.27 10.33 20.90
C VAL A 168 0.36 9.18 19.90
N ILE A 169 0.31 9.49 18.61
CA ILE A 169 0.54 8.57 17.51
C ILE A 169 1.49 9.24 16.51
N ASN A 170 2.68 8.67 16.31
CA ASN A 170 3.70 9.15 15.37
C ASN A 170 4.11 10.63 15.55
N VAL A 171 4.12 11.15 16.79
CA VAL A 171 4.65 12.49 17.11
C VAL A 171 5.89 12.32 18.00
N PRO A 172 7.07 12.79 17.58
CA PRO A 172 8.31 12.61 18.35
C PRO A 172 8.44 13.55 19.55
N GLU A 173 7.86 14.75 19.46
CA GLU A 173 7.93 15.78 20.51
C GLU A 173 6.62 16.57 20.55
N LEU A 174 6.19 16.92 21.77
CA LEU A 174 4.99 17.71 22.01
C LEU A 174 5.34 18.90 22.90
N ASP A 175 5.03 20.11 22.41
CA ASP A 175 5.09 21.32 23.22
C ASP A 175 3.77 21.49 23.99
N VAL A 176 3.87 21.73 25.30
CA VAL A 176 2.72 21.84 26.19
C VAL A 176 2.80 23.14 26.96
N GLU A 177 1.86 24.03 26.67
CA GLU A 177 1.75 25.31 27.36
C GLU A 177 0.82 25.20 28.57
N PHE A 178 1.33 25.59 29.74
CA PHE A 178 0.56 25.66 30.98
C PHE A 178 0.09 27.08 31.24
N LEU A 179 -1.21 27.30 31.08
CA LEU A 179 -1.83 28.61 31.31
C LEU A 179 -2.54 28.65 32.66
N ARG A 180 -2.28 29.73 33.42
CA ARG A 180 -3.01 30.02 34.66
C ARG A 180 -4.04 31.11 34.41
N VAL A 181 -5.32 30.77 34.60
CA VAL A 181 -6.41 31.75 34.55
C VAL A 181 -6.34 32.66 35.76
N LYS A 182 -6.44 33.98 35.54
CA LYS A 182 -6.50 34.95 36.63
C LYS A 182 -7.81 34.77 37.43
N PRO A 183 -7.79 34.91 38.78
CA PRO A 183 -8.96 34.68 39.62
C PRO A 183 -10.22 35.44 39.16
N GLU A 184 -10.06 36.69 38.73
CA GLU A 184 -11.13 37.57 38.26
C GLU A 184 -11.76 37.14 36.92
N GLN A 185 -11.05 36.33 36.11
CA GLN A 185 -11.54 35.82 34.82
C GLN A 185 -12.05 34.37 34.89
N LEU A 186 -11.89 33.70 36.04
CA LEU A 186 -12.21 32.29 36.19
C LEU A 186 -13.68 31.97 35.85
N GLN A 187 -14.63 32.76 36.35
CA GLN A 187 -16.04 32.53 36.09
C GLN A 187 -16.40 32.66 34.60
N GLN A 188 -15.72 33.57 33.89
CA GLN A 188 -15.95 33.77 32.46
C GLN A 188 -15.41 32.59 31.65
N VAL A 189 -14.23 32.10 31.98
CA VAL A 189 -13.62 30.94 31.31
C VAL A 189 -14.47 29.68 31.53
N LEU A 190 -14.94 29.43 32.76
CA LEU A 190 -15.75 28.24 33.07
C LEU A 190 -17.07 28.20 32.29
N LYS A 191 -17.70 29.36 32.01
CA LYS A 191 -18.92 29.44 31.16
C LYS A 191 -18.66 29.09 29.69
N THR A 192 -17.43 29.18 29.24
CA THR A 192 -17.05 28.91 27.83
C THR A 192 -16.67 27.44 27.63
N LEU A 193 -16.40 26.72 28.73
CA LEU A 193 -16.00 25.31 28.75
C LEU A 193 -17.18 24.35 28.96
N SER A 194 -18.40 24.86 29.20
CA SER A 194 -19.63 24.10 29.44
C SER A 194 -20.53 24.02 28.21
#